data_AF-A0A354U993-F1
#
_entry.id   AF-A0A354U993-F1
#
_cell.length_a   1.000
_cell.length_b   1.000
_cell.length_c   1.000
_cell.angle_alpha   90.00
_cell.angle_beta   90.00
_cell.angle_gamma   90.00
#
_symmetry.space_group_name_H-M   'P 1'
#
loop_
_entity.id
_entity.type
_entity.pdbx_description
1 polymer ?
#
loop_
_entity_poly.entity_id
_entity_poly.type
_entity_poly.pdbx_seq_one_letter_code
_entity_poly.pdbx_strand_id
1 'polypeptide(L)'
;MFHSSKPGTSFLNREVYRDKVLGCWTGKNIGGTLGAPFEWKEGPFDVSFYTQDLKGEPAPNDDLDLQLIWLKAIEENGIYQVNERVLGDYWLAHITGPWNEYSVGKFNMMNGLLPPLSGFCNNEVWKNSNGAWIRSEIWACMFPGEPDEVAPFAWCDACVDHADDGIYAEIFTATLESAAFIESDLRKLITCALARIPA
;
A
#
# COMPACT_ATOMS: atom_id res chain seq x y z
N MET A 1 -14.99 -18.56 10.79
CA MET A 1 -15.47 -19.72 10.00
C MET A 1 -14.83 -19.57 8.63
N PHE A 2 -13.57 -19.97 8.52
CA PHE A 2 -12.73 -19.71 7.35
C PHE A 2 -12.81 -20.90 6.39
N HIS A 3 -12.89 -20.59 5.10
CA HIS A 3 -13.11 -21.50 3.96
C HIS A 3 -14.57 -21.92 3.71
N SER A 4 -15.30 -21.06 3.02
CA SER A 4 -16.30 -21.54 2.05
C SER A 4 -15.54 -22.33 0.97
N SER A 5 -15.88 -23.61 0.80
CA SER A 5 -15.37 -24.47 -0.29
C SER A 5 -15.99 -24.16 -1.66
N LYS A 6 -16.79 -23.09 -1.75
CA LYS A 6 -17.23 -22.51 -3.01
C LYS A 6 -16.38 -21.26 -3.25
N PRO A 7 -15.53 -21.24 -4.30
CA PRO A 7 -14.98 -19.99 -4.82
C PRO A 7 -16.14 -19.01 -5.02
N GLY A 8 -15.98 -17.77 -4.57
CA GLY A 8 -16.94 -16.72 -4.87
C GLY A 8 -17.12 -16.63 -6.38
N THR A 9 -18.35 -16.56 -6.86
CA THR A 9 -18.64 -16.35 -8.30
C THR A 9 -18.46 -14.88 -8.68
N SER A 10 -17.39 -14.24 -8.22
CA SER A 10 -17.01 -12.90 -8.67
C SER A 10 -16.19 -13.03 -9.96
N PHE A 11 -16.91 -13.12 -11.08
CA PHE A 11 -16.28 -13.09 -12.39
C PHE A 11 -15.92 -11.63 -12.73
N LEU A 12 -14.65 -11.28 -12.59
CA LEU A 12 -14.11 -10.05 -13.13
C LEU A 12 -13.61 -10.34 -14.55
N ASN A 13 -14.27 -9.79 -15.56
CA ASN A 13 -13.75 -9.92 -16.92
C ASN A 13 -12.50 -9.04 -17.09
N ARG A 14 -11.68 -9.34 -18.10
CA ARG A 14 -10.39 -8.65 -18.32
C ARG A 14 -10.52 -7.15 -18.57
N GLU A 15 -11.60 -6.70 -19.20
CA GLU A 15 -11.83 -5.29 -19.49
C GLU A 15 -12.15 -4.53 -18.20
N VAL A 16 -13.06 -5.06 -17.38
CA VAL A 16 -13.39 -4.49 -16.07
C VAL A 16 -12.18 -4.51 -15.14
N TYR A 17 -11.39 -5.58 -15.14
CA TYR A 17 -10.14 -5.64 -14.39
C TYR A 17 -9.19 -4.50 -14.79
N ARG A 18 -8.93 -4.34 -16.09
CA ARG A 18 -8.03 -3.29 -16.59
C ARG A 18 -8.53 -1.90 -16.26
N ASP A 19 -9.83 -1.67 -16.40
CA ASP A 19 -10.46 -0.40 -16.07
C ASP A 19 -10.29 -0.06 -14.58
N LYS A 20 -10.50 -1.04 -13.70
CA LYS A 20 -10.32 -0.87 -12.25
C LYS A 20 -8.86 -0.68 -11.83
N VAL A 21 -7.92 -1.44 -12.42
CA VAL A 21 -6.48 -1.22 -12.19
C VAL A 21 -6.07 0.18 -12.64
N LEU A 22 -6.54 0.62 -13.81
CA LEU A 22 -6.27 1.97 -14.32
C LEU A 22 -6.85 3.04 -13.38
N GLY A 23 -8.08 2.84 -12.90
CA GLY A 23 -8.73 3.74 -11.94
C GLY A 23 -8.01 3.80 -10.60
N CYS A 24 -7.56 2.65 -10.08
CA CYS A 24 -6.78 2.55 -8.85
C CYS A 24 -5.46 3.35 -8.96
N TRP A 25 -4.66 3.05 -9.99
CA TRP A 25 -3.36 3.71 -10.21
C TRP A 25 -3.50 5.22 -10.51
N THR A 26 -4.47 5.57 -11.37
CA THR A 26 -4.71 6.97 -11.76
C THR A 26 -5.31 7.76 -10.60
N GLY A 27 -6.19 7.15 -9.80
CA GLY A 27 -6.77 7.77 -8.61
C GLY A 27 -5.69 8.18 -7.60
N LYS A 28 -4.72 7.29 -7.35
CA LYS A 28 -3.58 7.58 -6.48
C LYS A 28 -2.72 8.73 -7.02
N ASN A 29 -2.43 8.72 -8.33
CA ASN A 29 -1.67 9.80 -8.97
C ASN A 29 -2.41 11.16 -8.93
N ILE A 30 -3.72 11.18 -9.18
CA ILE A 30 -4.57 12.38 -9.08
C ILE A 30 -4.56 12.92 -7.64
N GLY A 31 -4.78 12.04 -6.66
CA GLY A 31 -4.80 12.41 -5.24
C GLY A 31 -3.48 13.00 -4.78
N GLY A 32 -2.36 12.33 -5.08
CA GLY A 32 -1.02 12.80 -4.77
C GLY A 32 -0.70 14.15 -5.42
N THR A 33 -1.02 14.28 -6.71
CA THR A 33 -0.81 15.54 -7.44
C THR A 33 -1.66 16.67 -6.85
N LEU A 34 -2.92 16.42 -6.49
CA LEU A 34 -3.78 17.43 -5.87
C LEU A 34 -3.26 17.85 -4.48
N GLY A 35 -2.79 16.88 -3.69
CA GLY A 35 -2.32 17.08 -2.32
C GLY A 35 -0.95 17.73 -2.19
N ALA A 36 -0.03 17.50 -3.16
CA ALA A 36 1.37 17.91 -3.07
C ALA A 36 1.60 19.40 -2.70
N PRO A 37 0.86 20.39 -3.23
CA PRO A 37 1.06 21.80 -2.85
C PRO A 37 0.68 22.12 -1.40
N PHE A 38 -0.08 21.23 -0.75
CA PHE A 38 -0.65 21.41 0.59
C PHE A 38 0.06 20.57 1.65
N GLU A 39 1.01 19.74 1.26
CA GLU A 39 1.85 19.00 2.19
C GLU A 39 2.50 19.97 3.19
N TRP A 40 2.46 19.61 4.48
CA TRP A 40 2.96 20.44 5.59
C TRP A 40 2.24 21.77 5.83
N LYS A 41 1.08 22.01 5.19
CA LYS A 41 0.26 23.20 5.41
C LYS A 41 -1.01 22.84 6.18
N GLU A 42 -1.36 23.70 7.14
CA GLU A 42 -2.60 23.58 7.89
C GLU A 42 -3.75 24.32 7.20
N GLY A 43 -4.93 23.72 7.19
CA GLY A 43 -6.18 24.41 6.87
C GLY A 43 -7.21 23.53 6.17
N PRO A 44 -8.48 23.94 6.16
CA PRO A 44 -9.39 23.48 5.13
C PRO A 44 -8.98 24.13 3.81
N PHE A 45 -8.52 23.31 2.87
CA PHE A 45 -8.28 23.77 1.50
C PHE A 45 -9.55 23.58 0.68
N ASP A 46 -10.09 24.67 0.15
CA ASP A 46 -11.19 24.63 -0.82
C ASP A 46 -10.60 24.69 -2.22
N VAL A 47 -10.51 23.52 -2.86
CA VAL A 47 -9.93 23.36 -4.19
C VAL A 47 -10.89 22.60 -5.09
N SER A 48 -11.08 23.11 -6.31
CA SER A 48 -11.88 22.45 -7.36
C SER A 48 -11.01 21.81 -8.44
N PHE A 49 -9.71 22.11 -8.46
CA PHE A 49 -8.73 21.58 -9.40
C PHE A 49 -7.29 21.78 -8.87
N TYR A 50 -6.28 21.34 -9.64
CA TYR A 50 -4.87 21.53 -9.34
C TYR A 50 -4.50 23.02 -9.22
N THR A 51 -3.74 23.36 -8.18
CA THR A 51 -3.36 24.74 -7.85
C THR A 51 -1.95 25.14 -8.33
N GLN A 52 -1.20 24.18 -8.84
CA GLN A 52 0.15 24.32 -9.34
C GLN A 52 0.19 24.19 -10.87
N ASP A 53 1.19 24.80 -11.51
CA ASP A 53 1.47 24.56 -12.93
C ASP A 53 2.19 23.23 -13.10
N LEU A 54 1.47 22.25 -13.64
CA LEU A 54 1.94 20.89 -13.87
C LEU A 54 2.75 20.74 -15.16
N LYS A 55 2.70 21.70 -16.08
CA LYS A 55 3.37 21.62 -17.41
C LYS A 55 3.05 20.33 -18.20
N GLY A 56 1.90 19.72 -17.92
CA GLY A 56 1.44 18.49 -18.58
C GLY A 56 1.85 17.18 -17.91
N GLU A 57 2.63 17.23 -16.83
CA GLU A 57 3.10 16.04 -16.10
C GLU A 57 2.58 16.04 -14.65
N PRO A 58 2.26 14.88 -14.06
CA PRO A 58 1.87 14.80 -12.66
C PRO A 58 3.04 15.15 -11.72
N ALA A 59 2.71 15.50 -10.47
CA ALA A 59 3.75 15.73 -9.47
C ALA A 59 4.47 14.41 -9.12
N PRO A 60 5.79 14.43 -8.89
CA PRO A 60 6.50 13.28 -8.30
C PRO A 60 5.88 12.94 -6.95
N ASN A 61 5.67 11.65 -6.69
CA ASN A 61 5.01 11.19 -5.47
C ASN A 61 5.58 9.86 -5.01
N ASP A 62 6.17 9.84 -3.81
CA ASP A 62 6.66 8.61 -3.20
C ASP A 62 5.51 7.61 -2.97
N ASP A 63 4.29 8.09 -2.71
CA ASP A 63 3.13 7.21 -2.58
C ASP A 63 2.97 6.27 -3.80
N LEU A 64 3.30 6.72 -5.01
CA LEU A 64 3.16 5.93 -6.24
C LEU A 64 4.45 5.19 -6.61
N ASP A 65 5.59 5.86 -6.46
CA ASP A 65 6.88 5.36 -6.94
C ASP A 65 7.39 4.19 -6.08
N LEU A 66 7.16 4.24 -4.75
CA LEU A 66 7.63 3.20 -3.84
C LEU A 66 6.99 1.84 -4.13
N GLN A 67 5.71 1.83 -4.53
CA GLN A 67 4.97 0.59 -4.80
C GLN A 67 5.54 -0.19 -6.00
N LEU A 68 6.19 0.49 -6.95
CA LEU A 68 6.79 -0.15 -8.12
C LEU A 68 7.95 -1.09 -7.77
N ILE A 69 8.56 -0.93 -6.60
CA ILE A 69 9.61 -1.83 -6.13
C ILE A 69 9.02 -3.18 -5.74
N TRP A 70 7.78 -3.21 -5.24
CA TRP A 70 7.05 -4.45 -4.98
C TRP A 70 6.70 -5.15 -6.28
N LEU A 71 6.24 -4.40 -7.28
CA LEU A 71 6.02 -4.97 -8.62
C LEU A 71 7.31 -5.58 -9.17
N LYS A 72 8.44 -4.89 -9.05
CA LYS A 72 9.75 -5.40 -9.47
C LYS A 72 10.12 -6.70 -8.72
N ALA A 73 9.93 -6.75 -7.41
CA ALA A 73 10.20 -7.95 -6.61
C ALA A 73 9.34 -9.14 -7.07
N ILE A 74 8.07 -8.89 -7.36
CA ILE A 74 7.12 -9.88 -7.86
C ILE A 74 7.47 -10.35 -9.27
N GLU A 75 7.84 -9.45 -10.19
CA GLU A 75 8.22 -9.82 -11.56
C GLU A 75 9.48 -10.70 -11.60
N GLU A 76 10.42 -10.49 -10.67
CA GLU A 76 11.68 -11.23 -10.63
C GLU A 76 11.60 -12.55 -9.84
N ASN A 77 10.76 -12.65 -8.80
CA ASN A 77 10.69 -13.83 -7.93
C ASN A 77 9.39 -14.64 -8.10
N GLY A 78 8.32 -14.01 -8.59
CA GLY A 78 6.96 -14.54 -8.57
C GLY A 78 6.21 -14.19 -7.28
N ILE A 79 4.91 -13.92 -7.40
CA ILE A 79 4.09 -13.37 -6.32
C ILE A 79 4.06 -14.25 -5.06
N TYR A 80 4.02 -15.57 -5.20
CA TYR A 80 3.99 -16.48 -4.04
C TYR A 80 5.39 -16.80 -3.48
N GLN A 81 6.44 -16.18 -4.00
CA GLN A 81 7.81 -16.32 -3.50
C GLN A 81 8.29 -15.07 -2.77
N VAL A 82 7.55 -13.95 -2.87
CA VAL A 82 7.87 -12.76 -2.07
C VAL A 82 7.39 -12.94 -0.63
N ASN A 83 8.21 -12.49 0.30
CA ASN A 83 7.93 -12.41 1.74
C ASN A 83 8.65 -11.18 2.30
N GLU A 84 8.53 -10.91 3.60
CA GLU A 84 9.10 -9.73 4.23
C GLU A 84 10.62 -9.62 4.05
N ARG A 85 11.34 -10.73 3.90
CA ARG A 85 12.79 -10.75 3.68
C ARG A 85 13.13 -10.30 2.28
N VAL A 86 12.45 -10.86 1.28
CA VAL A 86 12.63 -10.47 -0.12
C VAL A 86 12.27 -9.00 -0.27
N LEU A 87 11.13 -8.55 0.27
CA LEU A 87 10.73 -7.15 0.20
C LEU A 87 11.76 -6.23 0.91
N GLY A 88 12.29 -6.64 2.07
CA GLY A 88 13.38 -5.93 2.74
C GLY A 88 14.65 -5.79 1.90
N ASP A 89 15.06 -6.84 1.18
CA ASP A 89 16.23 -6.79 0.29
C ASP A 89 16.02 -5.81 -0.87
N TYR A 90 14.82 -5.81 -1.48
CA TYR A 90 14.47 -4.86 -2.54
C TYR A 90 14.41 -3.42 -2.01
N TRP A 91 13.89 -3.23 -0.79
CA TRP A 91 13.87 -1.93 -0.13
C TRP A 91 15.30 -1.39 0.05
N LEU A 92 16.22 -2.20 0.57
CA LEU A 92 17.63 -1.83 0.74
C LEU A 92 18.31 -1.47 -0.58
N ALA A 93 18.02 -2.23 -1.65
CA ALA A 93 18.64 -2.08 -2.96
C ALA A 93 18.14 -0.86 -3.74
N HIS A 94 16.86 -0.49 -3.59
CA HIS A 94 16.21 0.49 -4.47
C HIS A 94 15.80 1.78 -3.78
N ILE A 95 15.47 1.76 -2.48
CA ILE A 95 15.07 2.97 -1.75
C ILE A 95 16.28 3.73 -1.29
N THR A 96 16.43 4.96 -1.78
CA THR A 96 17.54 5.85 -1.44
C THR A 96 17.14 7.00 -0.51
N GLY A 97 15.85 7.24 -0.36
CA GLY A 97 15.28 8.33 0.43
C GLY A 97 15.50 8.18 1.93
N PRO A 98 16.07 9.18 2.62
CA PRO A 98 16.30 9.15 4.05
C PRO A 98 15.16 9.83 4.83
N TRP A 99 13.90 9.51 4.50
CA TRP A 99 12.73 10.03 5.22
C TRP A 99 12.32 9.09 6.36
N ASN A 100 12.06 9.66 7.53
CA ASN A 100 11.27 9.10 8.63
C ASN A 100 11.37 7.57 8.81
N GLU A 101 10.23 6.86 8.76
CA GLU A 101 10.12 5.40 8.90
C GLU A 101 10.98 4.62 7.89
N TYR A 102 11.05 5.07 6.63
CA TYR A 102 11.82 4.41 5.57
C TYR A 102 13.31 4.31 5.96
N SER A 103 13.82 5.37 6.57
CA SER A 103 15.20 5.45 7.04
C SER A 103 15.44 4.58 8.22
N VAL A 104 14.54 4.63 9.22
CA VAL A 104 14.67 3.85 10.44
C VAL A 104 14.67 2.36 10.09
N GLY A 105 13.70 1.92 9.28
CA GLY A 105 13.63 0.55 8.75
C GLY A 105 14.90 0.15 8.01
N LYS A 106 15.37 1.00 7.08
CA LYS A 106 16.62 0.77 6.34
C LYS A 106 17.85 0.66 7.25
N PHE A 107 18.02 1.57 8.19
CA PHE A 107 19.14 1.55 9.14
C PHE A 107 19.09 0.31 10.03
N ASN A 108 17.91 -0.07 10.52
CA ASN A 108 17.74 -1.30 11.29
C ASN A 108 18.16 -2.53 10.47
N MET A 109 17.69 -2.65 9.23
CA MET A 109 18.07 -3.75 8.33
C MET A 109 19.58 -3.78 8.06
N MET A 110 20.20 -2.63 7.80
CA MET A 110 21.66 -2.51 7.64
C MET A 110 22.46 -2.92 8.89
N ASN A 111 21.85 -2.84 10.07
CA ASN A 111 22.43 -3.29 11.35
C ASN A 111 22.01 -4.73 11.74
N GLY A 112 21.37 -5.47 10.83
CA GLY A 112 20.99 -6.87 11.03
C GLY A 112 19.63 -7.08 11.70
N LEU A 113 18.90 -6.02 12.00
CA LEU A 113 17.49 -6.09 12.43
C LEU A 113 16.61 -6.14 11.18
N LEU A 114 16.44 -7.34 10.64
CA LEU A 114 15.62 -7.60 9.46
C LEU A 114 14.10 -7.58 9.80
N PRO A 115 13.20 -7.45 8.81
CA PRO A 115 11.76 -7.45 9.04
C PRO A 115 11.30 -8.72 9.80
N PRO A 116 10.31 -8.64 10.71
CA PRO A 116 9.54 -7.44 11.08
C PRO A 116 10.24 -6.53 12.10
N LEU A 117 11.41 -6.90 12.62
CA LEU A 117 12.12 -6.09 13.63
C LEU A 117 12.60 -4.75 13.07
N SER A 118 12.84 -4.68 11.76
CA SER A 118 13.23 -3.44 11.09
C SER A 118 12.18 -2.33 11.23
N GLY A 119 10.89 -2.66 11.07
CA GLY A 119 9.81 -1.70 11.24
C GLY A 119 9.47 -1.38 12.70
N PHE A 120 9.84 -2.26 13.64
CA PHE A 120 9.52 -2.11 15.06
C PHE A 120 10.61 -1.40 15.88
N CYS A 121 11.86 -1.86 15.81
CA CYS A 121 12.92 -1.41 16.71
C CYS A 121 13.31 0.05 16.45
N ASN A 122 13.55 0.83 17.50
CA ASN A 122 13.98 2.23 17.40
C ASN A 122 13.04 3.13 16.55
N ASN A 123 11.78 2.71 16.33
CA ASN A 123 10.85 3.36 15.41
C ASN A 123 9.59 3.92 16.10
N GLU A 124 9.68 4.27 17.38
CA GLU A 124 8.50 4.70 18.16
C GLU A 124 7.80 5.95 17.60
N VAL A 125 8.54 6.81 16.88
CA VAL A 125 8.00 8.05 16.31
C VAL A 125 7.24 7.80 15.01
N TRP A 126 7.69 6.85 14.19
CA TRP A 126 7.23 6.71 12.81
C TRP A 126 6.59 5.36 12.48
N LYS A 127 6.69 4.33 13.34
CA LYS A 127 6.14 2.99 13.05
C LYS A 127 4.64 2.98 12.75
N ASN A 128 3.90 3.99 13.23
CA ASN A 128 2.46 4.18 13.01
C ASN A 128 2.14 5.30 12.00
N SER A 129 3.13 5.77 11.23
CA SER A 129 2.93 6.80 10.20
C SER A 129 2.24 6.22 8.96
N ASN A 130 2.12 7.03 7.91
CA ASN A 130 1.36 6.69 6.71
C ASN A 130 2.15 5.92 5.65
N GLY A 131 3.47 5.79 5.79
CA GLY A 131 4.35 5.34 4.72
C GLY A 131 4.02 3.94 4.16
N ALA A 132 3.43 3.05 4.96
CA ALA A 132 2.99 1.73 4.51
C ALA A 132 1.68 1.80 3.72
N TRP A 133 0.61 2.34 4.32
CA TRP A 133 -0.74 2.30 3.73
C TRP A 133 -0.90 3.12 2.46
N ILE A 134 0.01 4.06 2.20
CA ILE A 134 0.08 4.75 0.90
C ILE A 134 0.61 3.84 -0.23
N ARG A 135 1.03 2.60 0.05
CA ARG A 135 1.57 1.65 -0.94
C ARG A 135 0.63 0.47 -1.26
N SER A 136 -0.58 0.47 -0.71
CA SER A 136 -1.50 -0.67 -0.74
C SER A 136 -2.01 -1.06 -2.13
N GLU A 137 -2.10 -0.09 -3.05
CA GLU A 137 -2.79 -0.27 -4.33
C GLU A 137 -2.18 -1.39 -5.18
N ILE A 138 -0.85 -1.56 -5.13
CA ILE A 138 -0.18 -2.62 -5.89
C ILE A 138 -0.64 -4.00 -5.45
N TRP A 139 -0.82 -4.23 -4.14
CA TRP A 139 -1.28 -5.50 -3.59
C TRP A 139 -2.74 -5.74 -3.95
N ALA A 140 -3.59 -4.73 -3.82
CA ALA A 140 -5.00 -4.80 -4.21
C ALA A 140 -5.17 -5.16 -5.69
N CYS A 141 -4.33 -4.59 -6.57
CA CYS A 141 -4.34 -4.89 -7.99
C CYS A 141 -3.90 -6.33 -8.30
N MET A 142 -2.99 -6.91 -7.52
CA MET A 142 -2.53 -8.29 -7.70
C MET A 142 -3.52 -9.33 -7.18
N PHE A 143 -4.35 -8.96 -6.19
CA PHE A 143 -5.36 -9.83 -5.57
C PHE A 143 -6.77 -9.23 -5.69
N PRO A 144 -7.29 -9.02 -6.92
CA PRO A 144 -8.56 -8.33 -7.12
C PRO A 144 -9.75 -9.17 -6.63
N GLY A 145 -10.49 -8.66 -5.65
CA GLY A 145 -11.64 -9.36 -5.06
C GLY A 145 -11.28 -10.46 -4.06
N GLU A 146 -10.00 -10.59 -3.70
CA GLU A 146 -9.47 -11.60 -2.77
C GLU A 146 -8.87 -10.95 -1.49
N PRO A 147 -9.70 -10.29 -0.65
CA PRO A 147 -9.22 -9.56 0.52
C PRO A 147 -8.63 -10.45 1.61
N ASP A 148 -8.95 -11.75 1.66
CA ASP A 148 -8.27 -12.68 2.58
C ASP A 148 -6.85 -13.03 2.10
N GLU A 149 -6.64 -13.06 0.79
CA GLU A 149 -5.36 -13.43 0.18
C GLU A 149 -4.37 -12.26 0.16
N VAL A 150 -4.86 -11.02 0.02
CA VAL A 150 -4.01 -9.82 0.01
C VAL A 150 -3.41 -9.49 1.39
N ALA A 151 -4.13 -9.80 2.48
CA ALA A 151 -3.76 -9.35 3.83
C ALA A 151 -2.36 -9.82 4.30
N PRO A 152 -1.91 -11.06 4.07
CA PRO A 152 -0.54 -11.48 4.37
C PRO A 152 0.54 -10.70 3.60
N PHE A 153 0.28 -10.28 2.36
CA PHE A 153 1.24 -9.51 1.56
C PHE A 153 1.34 -8.06 2.02
N ALA A 154 0.19 -7.46 2.33
CA ALA A 154 0.10 -6.14 2.98
C ALA A 154 0.88 -6.13 4.31
N TRP A 155 0.79 -7.21 5.11
CA TRP A 155 1.62 -7.37 6.31
C TRP A 155 3.12 -7.45 5.99
N CYS A 156 3.49 -8.26 4.98
CA CYS A 156 4.89 -8.42 4.57
C CYS A 156 5.51 -7.09 4.11
N ASP A 157 4.75 -6.28 3.36
CA ASP A 157 5.13 -4.92 2.97
C ASP A 157 5.32 -4.04 4.21
N ALA A 158 4.26 -3.84 4.99
CA ALA A 158 4.28 -2.87 6.08
C ALA A 158 5.37 -3.19 7.12
N CYS A 159 5.62 -4.46 7.43
CA CYS A 159 6.60 -4.80 8.47
C CYS A 159 8.07 -4.52 8.09
N VAL A 160 8.34 -4.14 6.83
CA VAL A 160 9.67 -3.72 6.38
C VAL A 160 10.12 -2.45 7.12
N ASP A 161 9.22 -1.50 7.31
CA ASP A 161 9.51 -0.16 7.84
C ASP A 161 8.49 0.35 8.89
N HIS A 162 7.39 -0.37 9.11
CA HIS A 162 6.33 -0.04 10.09
C HIS A 162 6.06 -1.17 11.08
N ALA A 163 5.30 -0.87 12.13
CA ALA A 163 4.79 -1.83 13.09
C ALA A 163 3.44 -1.35 13.67
N ASP A 164 2.83 -2.18 14.52
CA ASP A 164 1.58 -1.84 15.23
C ASP A 164 0.49 -1.29 14.29
N ASP A 165 -0.03 -0.08 14.54
CA ASP A 165 -1.12 0.52 13.76
C ASP A 165 -0.71 0.83 12.31
N GLY A 166 0.58 1.03 12.03
CA GLY A 166 1.07 1.19 10.66
C GLY A 166 0.84 -0.06 9.80
N ILE A 167 0.98 -1.25 10.40
CA ILE A 167 0.66 -2.53 9.74
C ILE A 167 -0.85 -2.67 9.55
N TYR A 168 -1.65 -2.32 10.55
CA TYR A 168 -3.10 -2.44 10.46
C TYR A 168 -3.69 -1.47 9.43
N ALA A 169 -3.12 -0.27 9.27
CA ALA A 169 -3.52 0.68 8.24
C ALA A 169 -3.30 0.11 6.82
N GLU A 170 -2.16 -0.52 6.56
CA GLU A 170 -1.86 -1.15 5.26
C GLU A 170 -2.78 -2.34 4.99
N ILE A 171 -2.97 -3.24 5.96
CA ILE A 171 -3.92 -4.37 5.82
C ILE A 171 -5.34 -3.84 5.58
N PHE A 172 -5.78 -2.83 6.34
CA PHE A 172 -7.11 -2.24 6.13
C PHE A 172 -7.26 -1.71 4.71
N THR A 173 -6.28 -0.96 4.22
CA THR A 173 -6.37 -0.27 2.92
C THR A 173 -6.30 -1.28 1.77
N ALA A 174 -5.31 -2.19 1.77
CA ALA A 174 -5.15 -3.20 0.73
C ALA A 174 -6.38 -4.14 0.63
N THR A 175 -6.97 -4.51 1.76
CA THR A 175 -8.15 -5.39 1.77
C THR A 175 -9.42 -4.67 1.34
N LEU A 176 -9.56 -3.38 1.69
CA LEU A 176 -10.65 -2.51 1.22
C LEU A 176 -10.57 -2.37 -0.31
N GLU A 177 -9.40 -2.01 -0.83
CA GLU A 177 -9.15 -1.81 -2.25
C GLU A 177 -9.33 -3.09 -3.06
N SER A 178 -8.80 -4.22 -2.56
CA SER A 178 -9.01 -5.54 -3.15
C SER A 178 -10.51 -5.85 -3.27
N ALA A 179 -11.29 -5.65 -2.20
CA ALA A 179 -12.74 -5.88 -2.22
C ALA A 179 -13.47 -4.92 -3.19
N ALA A 180 -12.97 -3.70 -3.39
CA ALA A 180 -13.55 -2.71 -4.30
C ALA A 180 -13.50 -3.14 -5.79
N PHE A 181 -12.74 -4.18 -6.12
CA PHE A 181 -12.79 -4.80 -7.45
C PHE A 181 -14.15 -5.44 -7.75
N ILE A 182 -14.88 -5.92 -6.73
CA ILE A 182 -16.11 -6.71 -6.91
C ILE A 182 -17.31 -6.15 -6.13
N GLU A 183 -17.09 -5.25 -5.17
CA GLU A 183 -18.12 -4.57 -4.38
C GLU A 183 -18.02 -3.05 -4.55
N SER A 184 -19.14 -2.34 -4.44
CA SER A 184 -19.22 -0.88 -4.63
C SER A 184 -19.92 -0.15 -3.48
N ASP A 185 -20.58 -0.88 -2.57
CA ASP A 185 -21.12 -0.32 -1.35
C ASP A 185 -19.99 0.01 -0.36
N LEU A 186 -19.78 1.30 -0.13
CA LEU A 186 -18.74 1.81 0.77
C LEU A 186 -18.80 1.21 2.18
N ARG A 187 -19.99 1.02 2.76
CA ARG A 187 -20.12 0.50 4.13
C ARG A 187 -19.73 -0.96 4.20
N LYS A 188 -20.08 -1.75 3.18
CA LYS A 188 -19.63 -3.14 3.08
C LYS A 188 -18.13 -3.23 2.89
N LEU A 189 -17.53 -2.37 2.07
CA LEU A 189 -16.08 -2.30 1.88
C LEU A 189 -15.36 -2.00 3.19
N ILE A 190 -15.81 -0.99 3.94
CA ILE A 190 -15.26 -0.66 5.26
C ILE A 190 -15.43 -1.84 6.24
N THR A 191 -16.63 -2.45 6.28
CA THR A 191 -16.90 -3.61 7.15
C THR A 191 -16.00 -4.80 6.81
N CYS A 192 -15.74 -5.02 5.51
CA CYS A 192 -14.85 -6.05 4.99
C CYS A 192 -13.42 -5.84 5.50
N ALA A 193 -12.90 -4.63 5.39
CA ALA A 193 -11.55 -4.29 5.83
C ALA A 193 -11.38 -4.35 7.36
N LEU A 194 -12.35 -3.81 8.12
CA LEU A 194 -12.34 -3.88 9.59
C LEU A 194 -12.32 -5.31 10.12
N ALA A 195 -12.93 -6.26 9.41
CA ALA A 195 -12.94 -7.67 9.82
C ALA A 195 -11.55 -8.35 9.73
N ARG A 196 -10.53 -7.69 9.14
CA ARG A 196 -9.19 -8.24 8.90
C ARG A 196 -8.10 -7.60 9.76
N ILE A 197 -8.46 -6.66 10.62
CA ILE A 197 -7.58 -6.06 11.63
C ILE A 197 -8.10 -6.36 13.04
N PRO A 198 -7.26 -6.25 14.09
CA PRO A 198 -7.73 -6.40 15.48
C PRO A 198 -8.82 -5.38 15.85
N ALA A 199 -9.66 -5.76 16.82
CA ALA A 199 -10.79 -4.97 17.32
C ALA A 199 -10.40 -3.99 18.44
#